data_AF-A0A959DIP3-F1
#
_entry.id   AF-A0A959DIP3-F1
#
_cell.length_a   1.000
_cell.length_b   1.000
_cell.length_c   1.000
_cell.angle_alpha   90.00
_cell.angle_beta   90.00
_cell.angle_gamma   90.00
#
_symmetry.space_group_name_H-M   'P 1'
#
loop_
_entity.id
_entity.type
_entity.pdbx_description
1 polymer ?
#
loop_
_entity_poly.entity_id
_entity_poly.type
_entity_poly.pdbx_seq_one_letter_code
_entity_poly.pdbx_strand_id
1 'polypeptide(L)'
;MANLDQPFHDLQALAQRVVRGDNFDVDLEIFAQFAAELRLWVLDNFDGYRIRQLAENIPEIEYNQKRGGLWSALGASGIRMYKKHQERERIREQVQEIARRFDAVHRLAIEEEDGIV
;
A
#
# COMPACT_ATOMS: atom_id res chain seq x y z
N MET A 1 -2.03 -1.97 -26.26
CA MET A 1 -2.44 -2.53 -24.96
C MET A 1 -1.48 -1.98 -23.93
N ALA A 2 -1.98 -1.30 -22.90
CA ALA A 2 -1.14 -0.88 -21.78
C ALA A 2 -0.66 -2.16 -21.07
N ASN A 3 0.61 -2.22 -20.68
CA ASN A 3 1.13 -3.37 -19.95
C ASN A 3 0.52 -3.37 -18.53
N LEU A 4 -0.52 -4.16 -18.36
CA LEU A 4 -1.34 -4.24 -17.15
C LEU A 4 -0.54 -4.72 -15.94
N ASP A 5 0.54 -5.47 -16.17
CA ASP A 5 1.39 -6.03 -15.12
C ASP A 5 2.29 -4.99 -14.44
N GLN A 6 2.71 -3.97 -15.19
CA GLN A 6 3.72 -3.03 -14.72
C GLN A 6 3.28 -2.28 -13.44
N PRO A 7 2.06 -1.70 -13.36
CA PRO A 7 1.62 -1.01 -12.16
C PRO A 7 1.54 -1.93 -10.93
N PHE A 8 1.11 -3.19 -11.08
CA PHE A 8 1.06 -4.14 -9.95
C PHE A 8 2.46 -4.54 -9.49
N HIS A 9 3.39 -4.79 -10.41
CA HIS A 9 4.79 -5.06 -10.08
C HIS A 9 5.46 -3.88 -9.37
N ASP A 10 5.22 -2.65 -9.84
CA ASP A 10 5.75 -1.43 -9.23
C ASP A 10 5.23 -1.26 -7.79
N LEU A 11 3.95 -1.54 -7.55
CA LEU A 11 3.38 -1.54 -6.19
C LEU A 11 4.07 -2.56 -5.29
N GLN A 12 4.33 -3.79 -5.78
CA GLN A 12 5.04 -4.82 -5.00
C GLN A 12 6.47 -4.39 -4.67
N ALA A 13 7.17 -3.76 -5.62
CA ALA A 13 8.52 -3.26 -5.40
C ALA A 13 8.53 -2.14 -4.34
N LEU A 14 7.55 -1.22 -4.39
CA LEU A 14 7.37 -0.19 -3.38
C LEU A 14 7.06 -0.78 -2.00
N ALA A 15 6.19 -1.78 -1.91
CA ALA A 15 5.91 -2.49 -0.66
C ALA A 15 7.17 -3.09 -0.04
N GLN A 16 8.01 -3.75 -0.84
CA GLN A 16 9.28 -4.30 -0.38
C GLN A 16 10.25 -3.24 0.14
N ARG A 17 10.29 -2.06 -0.48
CA ARG A 17 11.11 -0.93 0.00
C ARG A 17 10.67 -0.45 1.38
N VAL A 18 9.36 -0.29 1.59
CA VAL A 18 8.81 0.08 2.91
C VAL A 18 9.15 -0.96 3.98
N VAL A 19 9.06 -2.24 3.64
CA VAL A 19 9.40 -3.34 4.57
C VAL A 19 10.89 -3.31 4.95
N ARG A 20 11.80 -3.11 3.98
CA ARG A 20 13.24 -2.98 4.24
C ARG A 20 13.55 -1.78 5.14
N GLY A 21 12.87 -0.66 4.90
CA GLY A 21 12.84 0.48 5.82
C GLY A 21 14.01 1.46 5.72
N ASP A 22 14.85 1.37 4.68
CA ASP A 22 16.00 2.26 4.47
C ASP A 22 15.56 3.73 4.36
N ASN A 23 14.45 3.99 3.65
CA ASN A 23 13.80 5.30 3.52
C ASN A 23 12.32 5.23 3.93
N PHE A 24 12.03 4.53 5.03
CA PHE A 24 10.67 4.15 5.45
C PHE A 24 9.59 5.21 5.23
N ASP A 25 9.78 6.43 5.74
CA ASP A 25 8.77 7.48 5.69
C ASP A 25 8.51 7.97 4.24
N VAL A 26 9.56 8.07 3.41
CA VAL A 26 9.46 8.47 2.00
C VAL A 26 8.86 7.34 1.16
N ASP A 27 9.34 6.12 1.34
CA ASP A 27 8.83 4.95 0.62
C ASP A 27 7.35 4.71 0.92
N LEU A 28 6.93 4.96 2.17
CA LEU A 28 5.55 4.82 2.61
C LEU A 28 4.63 5.88 2.00
N GLU A 29 5.08 7.14 1.93
CA GLU A 29 4.34 8.21 1.26
C GLU A 29 4.12 7.88 -0.22
N ILE A 30 5.19 7.46 -0.91
CA ILE A 30 5.12 7.04 -2.32
C ILE A 30 4.18 5.83 -2.48
N PHE A 31 4.32 4.82 -1.63
CA PHE A 31 3.46 3.63 -1.68
C PHE A 31 1.99 3.98 -1.45
N ALA A 32 1.67 4.82 -0.47
CA ALA A 32 0.29 5.21 -0.15
C ALA A 32 -0.35 5.97 -1.31
N GLN A 33 0.38 6.92 -1.91
CA GLN A 33 -0.11 7.67 -3.06
C GLN A 33 -0.31 6.75 -4.27
N PHE A 34 0.68 5.92 -4.59
CA PHE A 34 0.62 5.01 -5.73
C PHE A 34 -0.50 3.95 -5.56
N ALA A 35 -0.70 3.43 -4.35
CA ALA A 35 -1.79 2.51 -4.05
C ALA A 35 -3.17 3.17 -4.27
N ALA A 36 -3.35 4.42 -3.86
CA ALA A 36 -4.60 5.15 -4.07
C ALA A 36 -4.88 5.39 -5.56
N GLU A 37 -3.86 5.82 -6.32
CA GLU A 37 -3.96 6.02 -7.76
C GLU A 37 -4.26 4.71 -8.50
N LEU A 38 -3.57 3.61 -8.14
CA LEU A 38 -3.81 2.30 -8.74
C LEU A 38 -5.20 1.76 -8.41
N ARG A 39 -5.72 1.98 -7.19
CA ARG A 39 -7.09 1.61 -6.83
C ARG A 39 -8.11 2.29 -7.74
N LEU A 40 -7.97 3.61 -7.93
CA LEU A 40 -8.86 4.38 -8.80
C LEU A 40 -8.76 3.89 -10.25
N TRP A 41 -7.54 3.69 -10.74
CA TRP A 41 -7.33 3.15 -12.07
C TRP A 41 -7.99 1.79 -12.26
N VAL A 42 -7.90 0.86 -11.30
CA VAL A 42 -8.60 -0.43 -11.36
C VAL A 42 -10.12 -0.23 -11.42
N LEU A 43 -10.69 0.63 -10.58
CA LEU A 43 -12.13 0.88 -10.58
C LEU A 43 -12.64 1.53 -11.88
N ASP A 44 -11.80 2.30 -12.55
CA ASP A 44 -12.14 2.98 -13.80
C ASP A 44 -11.97 2.08 -15.05
N ASN A 45 -11.14 1.02 -14.97
CA ASN A 45 -10.78 0.20 -16.12
C ASN A 45 -11.35 -1.23 -16.09
N PHE A 46 -11.83 -1.71 -14.93
CA PHE A 46 -12.41 -3.05 -14.82
C PHE A 46 -13.86 -3.00 -14.31
N ASP A 47 -14.76 -3.59 -15.10
CA ASP A 47 -16.18 -3.70 -14.75
C ASP A 47 -16.53 -5.01 -14.01
N GLY A 48 -15.57 -5.94 -13.91
CA GLY A 48 -15.74 -7.21 -13.20
C GLY A 48 -16.19 -7.00 -11.75
N TYR A 49 -17.37 -7.54 -11.39
CA TYR A 49 -17.95 -7.37 -10.04
C TYR A 49 -16.97 -7.79 -8.94
N ARG A 50 -16.24 -8.90 -9.15
CA ARG A 50 -15.25 -9.42 -8.18
C ARG A 50 -14.03 -8.51 -8.06
N ILE A 51 -13.54 -7.98 -9.19
CA ILE A 51 -12.41 -7.05 -9.22
C ILE A 51 -12.77 -5.76 -8.47
N ARG A 52 -13.93 -5.17 -8.78
CA ARG A 52 -14.42 -3.97 -8.12
C ARG A 52 -14.62 -4.18 -6.63
N GLN A 53 -15.26 -5.28 -6.23
CA GLN A 53 -15.46 -5.60 -4.82
C GLN A 53 -14.11 -5.70 -4.06
N LEU A 54 -13.10 -6.32 -4.66
CA LEU A 54 -11.78 -6.39 -4.02
C LEU A 54 -11.11 -5.03 -3.94
N ALA A 55 -11.14 -4.25 -5.03
CA ALA A 55 -10.54 -2.92 -5.09
C ALA A 55 -11.18 -1.93 -4.09
N GLU A 56 -12.51 -1.93 -3.95
CA GLU A 56 -13.24 -1.10 -2.98
C GLU A 56 -12.90 -1.46 -1.53
N ASN A 57 -12.58 -2.73 -1.27
CA ASN A 57 -12.20 -3.20 0.06
C ASN A 57 -10.71 -2.98 0.38
N ILE A 58 -9.90 -2.42 -0.51
CA ILE A 58 -8.49 -2.14 -0.21
C ILE A 58 -8.42 -0.99 0.81
N PRO A 59 -7.86 -1.22 2.01
CA PRO A 59 -7.76 -0.20 3.03
C PRO A 59 -6.80 0.91 2.58
N GLU A 60 -7.14 2.16 2.92
CA GLU A 60 -6.20 3.26 2.78
C GLU A 60 -5.16 3.19 3.90
N ILE A 61 -3.92 3.56 3.58
CA ILE A 61 -2.90 3.69 4.62
C ILE A 61 -3.21 4.96 5.40
N GLU A 62 -3.57 4.79 6.66
CA GLU A 62 -3.63 5.86 7.64
C GLU A 62 -2.21 6.32 8.01
N TYR A 63 -1.49 6.92 7.05
CA TYR A 63 -0.26 7.62 7.36
C TYR A 63 -0.64 9.00 7.85
N ASN A 64 -0.77 9.13 9.17
CA ASN A 64 -0.92 10.42 9.81
C ASN A 64 0.23 11.31 9.36
N GLN A 65 -0.06 12.27 8.47
CA GLN A 65 0.80 13.39 8.13
C GLN A 65 0.99 14.31 9.35
N LYS A 66 1.48 13.79 10.48
CA LYS A 66 2.00 14.61 11.58
C LYS A 66 3.36 15.19 11.19
N ARG A 67 3.40 15.89 10.05
CA ARG A 67 4.23 17.07 9.87
C ARG A 67 3.66 18.15 10.79
N GLY A 68 4.11 18.17 12.03
CA GLY A 68 3.69 19.20 12.99
C GLY A 68 3.97 18.83 14.43
N GLY A 69 5.22 18.93 14.85
CA GLY A 69 5.54 18.92 16.28
C GLY A 69 6.90 18.35 16.64
N LEU A 70 7.96 18.99 16.14
CA LEU A 70 9.35 18.77 16.53
C LEU A 70 9.66 19.11 18.01
N TRP A 71 8.65 19.27 18.89
CA TRP A 71 8.86 19.88 20.23
C TRP A 71 8.20 19.20 21.43
N SER A 72 7.36 18.18 21.28
CA SER A 72 6.70 17.60 22.47
C SER A 72 7.46 16.42 23.05
N ALA A 73 8.34 16.77 23.99
CA ALA A 73 8.88 15.97 25.09
C ALA A 73 10.31 15.45 24.91
N LEU A 74 11.30 16.29 25.18
CA LEU A 74 12.56 15.79 25.75
C LEU A 74 12.20 15.14 27.11
N GLY A 75 12.37 13.80 27.28
CA GLY A 75 12.20 13.18 28.61
C GLY A 75 11.76 11.72 28.75
N ALA A 76 11.79 10.84 27.73
CA ALA A 76 11.51 9.41 27.95
C ALA A 76 12.23 8.51 26.92
N SER A 77 13.47 8.11 27.23
CA SER A 77 14.41 7.52 26.26
C SER A 77 14.23 6.02 25.93
N GLY A 78 13.39 5.27 26.65
CA GLY A 78 13.15 3.84 26.35
C GLY A 78 11.78 3.52 25.73
N ILE A 79 10.71 4.03 26.34
CA ILE A 79 9.32 3.69 25.95
C ILE A 79 8.94 4.27 24.58
N ARG A 80 9.54 5.39 24.17
CA ARG A 80 9.21 6.07 22.92
C ARG A 80 9.83 5.40 21.69
N MET A 81 11.05 4.87 21.81
CA MET A 81 11.65 4.07 20.74
C MET A 81 10.88 2.77 20.53
N TYR A 82 10.45 2.12 21.61
CA TYR A 82 9.63 0.90 21.53
C TYR A 82 8.29 1.15 20.83
N LYS A 83 7.57 2.22 21.21
CA LYS A 83 6.31 2.60 20.54
C LYS A 83 6.50 2.95 19.07
N LYS A 84 7.56 3.69 18.73
CA LYS A 84 7.87 4.04 17.33
C LYS A 84 8.20 2.80 16.48
N HIS A 85 8.89 1.82 17.06
CA HIS A 85 9.16 0.55 16.37
C HIS A 85 7.87 -0.25 16.15
N GLN A 86 7.02 -0.38 17.16
CA GLN A 86 5.73 -1.09 17.02
C GLN A 86 4.83 -0.45 15.97
N GLU A 87 4.81 0.88 15.90
CA GLU A 87 4.05 1.62 14.89
C GLU A 87 4.55 1.33 13.47
N ARG A 88 5.88 1.27 13.28
CA ARG A 88 6.48 0.88 12.00
C ARG A 88 6.15 -0.55 11.60
N GLU A 89 6.22 -1.50 12.52
CA GLU A 89 5.80 -2.89 12.24
C GLU A 89 4.33 -2.97 11.83
N ARG A 90 3.43 -2.30 12.56
CA ARG A 90 2.01 -2.25 12.20
C ARG A 90 1.80 -1.71 10.80
N ILE A 91 2.52 -0.65 10.43
CA ILE A 91 2.44 -0.08 9.09
C ILE A 91 3.01 -1.06 8.04
N ARG A 92 4.11 -1.77 8.33
CA ARG A 92 4.66 -2.80 7.43
C ARG A 92 3.64 -3.91 7.17
N GLU A 93 2.95 -4.37 8.21
CA GLU A 93 1.87 -5.35 8.10
C GLU A 93 0.72 -4.84 7.22
N GLN A 94 0.30 -3.58 7.39
CA GLN A 94 -0.71 -2.94 6.55
C GLN A 94 -0.27 -2.85 5.08
N VAL A 95 0.96 -2.43 4.82
CA VAL A 95 1.54 -2.34 3.48
C VAL A 95 1.54 -3.71 2.80
N GLN A 96 1.96 -4.76 3.52
CA GLN A 96 1.93 -6.14 3.02
C GLN A 96 0.51 -6.65 2.78
N GLU A 97 -0.45 -6.28 3.61
CA GLU A 97 -1.86 -6.62 3.39
C GLU A 97 -2.40 -5.97 2.11
N ILE A 98 -2.15 -4.66 1.93
CA ILE A 98 -2.57 -3.92 0.74
C ILE A 98 -1.95 -4.53 -0.51
N ALA A 99 -0.63 -4.78 -0.49
CA ALA A 99 0.07 -5.41 -1.59
C ALA A 99 -0.52 -6.79 -1.95
N ARG A 100 -0.90 -7.61 -0.95
CA ARG A 100 -1.57 -8.90 -1.20
C ARG A 100 -2.96 -8.75 -1.82
N ARG A 101 -3.72 -7.73 -1.44
CA ARG A 101 -5.05 -7.47 -2.04
C ARG A 101 -4.91 -7.03 -3.50
N PHE A 102 -3.93 -6.19 -3.81
CA PHE A 102 -3.64 -5.81 -5.20
C PHE A 102 -3.13 -6.99 -6.04
N ASP A 103 -2.37 -7.91 -5.47
CA ASP A 103 -1.99 -9.16 -6.14
C ASP A 103 -3.21 -10.04 -6.48
N ALA A 104 -4.21 -10.10 -5.59
CA ALA A 104 -5.46 -10.79 -5.88
C ALA A 104 -6.28 -10.11 -6.99
N VAL A 105 -6.30 -8.77 -7.00
CA VAL A 105 -6.90 -7.97 -8.08
C VAL A 105 -6.20 -8.25 -9.41
N HIS A 106 -4.86 -8.23 -9.43
CA HIS A 106 -4.04 -8.49 -10.62
C HIS A 106 -4.32 -9.86 -11.22
N ARG A 107 -4.35 -10.90 -10.39
CA ARG A 107 -4.67 -12.27 -10.85
C ARG A 107 -6.03 -12.36 -11.50
N LEU A 108 -7.05 -11.73 -10.92
CA LEU A 108 -8.40 -11.72 -11.50
C LEU A 108 -8.46 -10.90 -12.79
N ALA A 109 -7.72 -9.79 -12.86
CA ALA A 109 -7.63 -8.99 -14.08
C ALA A 109 -7.01 -9.78 -15.24
N ILE A 110 -5.97 -10.58 -14.97
CA ILE A 110 -5.39 -11.50 -15.97
C ILE A 110 -6.41 -12.58 -16.37
N GLU A 111 -7.11 -13.19 -15.41
CA GLU A 111 -8.13 -14.22 -15.70
C GLU A 111 -9.27 -13.68 -16.58
N GLU A 112 -9.70 -12.44 -16.37
CA GLU A 112 -10.70 -11.75 -17.20
C GLU A 112 -10.16 -11.40 -18.60
N GLU A 113 -8.90 -10.96 -18.72
CA GLU A 113 -8.27 -10.65 -20.02
C GLU A 113 -8.04 -11.91 -20.87
N ASP A 114 -7.67 -13.03 -20.24
CA ASP A 114 -7.46 -14.32 -20.91
C ASP A 114 -8.78 -15.05 -21.27
N GLY A 115 -9.94 -14.50 -20.90
CA GLY A 115 -11.26 -15.07 -21.18
C GLY A 115 -11.54 -16.38 -20.45
N ILE A 116 -10.93 -16.57 -19.27
CA ILE A 116 -11.05 -17.78 -18.45
C ILE A 116 -12.35 -17.75 -17.59
N VAL A 117 -13.08 -16.62 -17.58
CA VAL A 117 -14.26 -16.35 -16.74
C VAL A 117 -15.51 -16.05 -17.56
#